data_AF-A0A3M0LAX0-F1
#
_entry.id   AF-A0A3M0LAX0-F1
#
_cell.length_a   1.000
_cell.length_b   1.000
_cell.length_c   1.000
_cell.angle_alpha   90.00
_cell.angle_beta   90.00
_cell.angle_gamma   90.00
#
_symmetry.space_group_name_H-M   'P 1'
#
loop_
_entity.id
_entity.type
_entity.pdbx_description
1 polymer ?
#
loop_
_entity_poly.entity_id
_entity_poly.type
_entity_poly.pdbx_seq_one_letter_code
_entity_poly.pdbx_strand_id
1 'polypeptide(L)'
;MLLFTHIRLAHGFSNHKKRLQAVQARLHAISILVYSNALQESANSILYNGLIEELVDVLQISDKQLMDIKAASLRTLTSIVHLERTPKLSSIIDCTGSASYHGFLPVLVRNCIQAMIDPSMEPYPHQFATALFSFLYHLASYDAGGEALVSCGMMEALLKVIKFLGDEQDQITFVTRAVRVVDLITNLDMAAFQSHGGSPSSSTAWRCLLVLGCPP
;
A
#
# COMPACT_ATOMS: atom_id res chain seq x y z
N MET A 1 -0.03 26.70 -23.20
CA MET A 1 0.07 25.25 -22.91
C MET A 1 -1.19 24.69 -22.24
N LEU A 2 -1.71 25.30 -21.15
CA LEU A 2 -2.95 24.85 -20.48
C LEU A 2 -4.17 24.66 -21.41
N LEU A 3 -4.41 25.58 -22.36
CA LEU A 3 -5.55 25.51 -23.28
C LEU A 3 -5.56 24.23 -24.14
N PHE A 4 -4.40 23.85 -24.71
CA PHE A 4 -4.31 22.62 -25.51
C PHE A 4 -4.51 21.37 -24.65
N THR A 5 -4.06 21.39 -23.40
CA THR A 5 -4.33 20.31 -22.44
C THR A 5 -5.82 20.19 -22.18
N HIS A 6 -6.51 21.29 -21.88
CA HIS A 6 -7.96 21.29 -21.64
C HIS A 6 -8.77 20.87 -22.86
N ILE A 7 -8.38 21.30 -24.08
CA ILE A 7 -9.05 20.90 -25.32
C ILE A 7 -8.85 19.40 -25.60
N ARG A 8 -7.63 18.86 -25.42
CA ARG A 8 -7.38 17.41 -25.58
C ARG A 8 -8.14 16.59 -24.53
N LEU A 9 -8.23 17.09 -23.31
CA LEU A 9 -8.95 16.44 -22.21
C LEU A 9 -10.46 16.45 -22.49
N ALA A 10 -11.03 17.60 -22.88
CA ALA A 10 -12.44 17.74 -23.25
C ALA A 10 -12.82 16.86 -24.46
N HIS A 11 -11.97 16.80 -25.49
CA HIS A 11 -12.20 15.95 -26.66
C HIS A 11 -12.08 14.45 -26.33
N GLY A 12 -11.18 14.09 -25.40
CA GLY A 12 -11.02 12.71 -24.93
C GLY A 12 -12.07 12.28 -23.91
N PHE A 13 -12.78 13.22 -23.26
CA PHE A 13 -13.66 12.94 -22.12
C PHE A 13 -14.93 12.18 -22.50
N SER A 14 -15.35 12.23 -23.75
CA SER A 14 -16.50 11.46 -24.25
C SER A 14 -16.27 9.95 -24.19
N ASN A 15 -15.01 9.50 -24.22
CA ASN A 15 -14.66 8.09 -24.18
C ASN A 15 -14.33 7.64 -22.75
N HIS A 16 -15.05 6.64 -22.26
CA HIS A 16 -14.84 6.08 -20.92
C HIS A 16 -13.40 5.62 -20.67
N LYS A 17 -12.78 4.88 -21.60
CA LYS A 17 -11.40 4.40 -21.45
C LYS A 17 -10.40 5.55 -21.33
N LYS A 18 -10.57 6.61 -22.13
CA LYS A 18 -9.70 7.80 -22.08
C LYS A 18 -9.88 8.57 -20.77
N ARG A 19 -11.09 8.62 -20.21
CA ARG A 19 -11.33 9.21 -18.87
C ARG A 19 -10.56 8.47 -17.79
N LEU A 20 -10.60 7.13 -17.77
CA LEU A 20 -9.86 6.32 -16.82
C LEU A 20 -8.34 6.56 -16.94
N GLN A 21 -7.82 6.59 -18.16
CA GLN A 21 -6.40 6.90 -18.41
C GLN A 21 -6.00 8.31 -17.94
N ALA A 22 -6.86 9.30 -18.14
CA ALA A 22 -6.61 10.66 -17.67
C ALA A 22 -6.57 10.74 -16.13
N VAL A 23 -7.47 10.03 -15.45
CA VAL A 23 -7.46 9.92 -13.98
C VAL A 23 -6.17 9.23 -13.51
N GLN A 24 -5.82 8.10 -14.11
CA GLN A 24 -4.60 7.37 -13.77
C GLN A 24 -3.33 8.21 -13.99
N ALA A 25 -3.25 8.92 -15.12
CA ALA A 25 -2.13 9.83 -15.41
C ALA A 25 -2.04 10.96 -14.37
N ARG A 26 -3.19 11.51 -13.95
CA ARG A 26 -3.23 12.53 -12.89
C ARG A 26 -2.75 11.98 -11.54
N LEU A 27 -3.20 10.79 -11.14
CA LEU A 27 -2.79 10.13 -9.90
C LEU A 27 -1.28 9.85 -9.88
N HIS A 28 -0.73 9.34 -10.99
CA HIS A 28 0.71 9.12 -11.13
C HIS A 28 1.51 10.42 -11.07
N ALA A 29 1.06 11.47 -11.75
CA ALA A 29 1.71 12.77 -11.69
C ALA A 29 1.73 13.33 -10.26
N ILE A 30 0.61 13.24 -9.52
CA ILE A 30 0.55 13.65 -8.11
C ILE A 30 1.51 12.80 -7.27
N SER A 31 1.46 11.47 -7.43
CA SER A 31 2.34 10.55 -6.69
C SER A 31 3.82 10.91 -6.88
N ILE A 32 4.27 11.13 -8.12
CA ILE A 32 5.66 11.49 -8.42
C ILE A 32 6.02 12.86 -7.84
N LEU A 33 5.18 13.88 -8.06
CA LEU A 33 5.46 15.24 -7.57
C LEU A 33 5.55 15.32 -6.05
N VAL A 34 4.68 14.60 -5.35
CA VAL A 34 4.67 14.52 -3.89
C VAL A 34 5.87 13.72 -3.39
N TYR A 35 6.15 12.57 -3.99
CA TYR A 35 7.25 11.70 -3.58
C TYR A 35 8.63 12.35 -3.78
N SER A 36 8.85 13.04 -4.91
CA SER A 36 10.10 13.76 -5.17
C SER A 36 10.24 15.03 -4.34
N ASN A 37 9.24 15.39 -3.52
CA ASN A 37 9.19 16.61 -2.72
C ASN A 37 9.49 17.88 -3.57
N ALA A 38 9.16 17.84 -4.86
CA ALA A 38 9.56 18.87 -5.83
C ALA A 38 8.78 20.18 -5.65
N LEU A 39 7.80 20.21 -4.73
CA LEU A 39 6.77 21.25 -4.64
C LEU A 39 6.47 21.64 -3.19
N GLN A 40 7.49 21.89 -2.35
CA GLN A 40 7.30 22.22 -0.93
C GLN A 40 6.32 23.40 -0.69
N GLU A 41 6.31 24.41 -1.57
CA GLU A 41 5.42 25.58 -1.48
C GLU A 41 4.01 25.35 -2.05
N SER A 42 3.82 24.43 -3.00
CA SER A 42 2.53 24.16 -3.67
C SER A 42 1.90 22.82 -3.31
N ALA A 43 2.53 22.03 -2.43
CA ALA A 43 2.02 20.75 -1.97
C ALA A 43 0.61 20.86 -1.39
N ASN A 44 0.28 21.96 -0.70
CA ASN A 44 -1.05 22.17 -0.11
C ASN A 44 -2.15 22.46 -1.16
N SER A 45 -1.80 23.00 -2.34
CA SER A 45 -2.81 23.22 -3.40
C SER A 45 -3.10 21.93 -4.18
N ILE A 46 -2.08 21.06 -4.32
CA ILE A 46 -2.21 19.76 -4.98
C ILE A 46 -2.87 18.75 -4.04
N LEU A 47 -2.49 18.75 -2.76
CA LEU A 47 -3.05 17.91 -1.70
C LEU A 47 -4.17 18.64 -0.94
N TYR A 48 -5.20 19.04 -1.70
CA TYR A 48 -6.37 19.68 -1.14
C TYR A 48 -7.06 18.81 -0.05
N ASN A 49 -7.82 19.46 0.82
CA ASN A 49 -8.60 18.78 1.86
C ASN A 49 -9.70 17.94 1.20
N GLY A 50 -9.81 16.65 1.54
CA GLY A 50 -10.72 15.71 0.87
C GLY A 50 -10.02 14.72 -0.07
N LEU A 51 -8.79 15.01 -0.53
CA LEU A 51 -8.11 14.12 -1.47
C LEU A 51 -7.81 12.74 -0.87
N ILE A 52 -7.48 12.66 0.42
CA ILE A 52 -7.19 11.38 1.08
C ILE A 52 -8.47 10.52 1.14
N GLU A 53 -9.57 11.14 1.55
CA GLU A 53 -10.90 10.54 1.62
C GLU A 53 -11.33 10.02 0.24
N GLU A 54 -11.23 10.85 -0.79
CA GLU A 54 -11.55 10.46 -2.18
C GLU A 54 -10.69 9.29 -2.68
N LEU A 55 -9.38 9.28 -2.34
CA LEU A 55 -8.49 8.17 -2.72
C LEU A 55 -8.89 6.87 -2.03
N VAL A 56 -9.30 6.92 -0.76
CA VAL A 56 -9.77 5.74 -0.01
C VAL A 56 -11.13 5.27 -0.53
N ASP A 57 -12.05 6.18 -0.87
CA ASP A 57 -13.34 5.85 -1.47
C ASP A 57 -13.17 5.10 -2.80
N VAL A 58 -12.20 5.51 -3.63
CA VAL A 58 -11.86 4.81 -4.88
C VAL A 58 -11.43 3.36 -4.62
N LEU A 59 -10.73 3.09 -3.51
CA LEU A 59 -10.32 1.72 -3.16
C LEU A 59 -11.52 0.84 -2.77
N GLN A 60 -12.57 1.44 -2.20
CA GLN A 60 -13.78 0.75 -1.74
C GLN A 60 -14.75 0.37 -2.88
N ILE A 61 -14.63 0.99 -4.06
CA ILE A 61 -15.49 0.69 -5.22
C ILE A 61 -15.40 -0.81 -5.57
N SER A 62 -16.52 -1.52 -5.67
CA SER A 62 -16.50 -2.99 -5.89
C SER A 62 -16.07 -3.43 -7.30
N ASP A 63 -15.97 -2.50 -8.25
CA ASP A 63 -15.65 -2.79 -9.65
C ASP A 63 -14.19 -3.27 -9.84
N LYS A 64 -14.05 -4.50 -10.34
CA LYS A 64 -12.78 -5.14 -10.67
C LYS A 64 -12.10 -4.54 -11.91
N GLN A 65 -12.80 -3.80 -12.76
CA GLN A 65 -12.19 -3.15 -13.93
C GLN A 65 -11.34 -1.93 -13.55
N LEU A 66 -11.49 -1.42 -12.32
CA LEU A 66 -10.80 -0.22 -11.84
C LEU A 66 -9.49 -0.53 -11.08
N MET A 67 -9.00 -1.76 -11.11
CA MET A 67 -7.82 -2.18 -10.32
C MET A 67 -6.56 -1.36 -10.62
N ASP A 68 -6.36 -0.90 -11.85
CA ASP A 68 -5.24 -0.03 -12.21
C ASP A 68 -5.33 1.34 -11.55
N ILE A 69 -6.55 1.89 -11.44
CA ILE A 69 -6.80 3.16 -10.76
C ILE A 69 -6.64 2.97 -9.25
N LYS A 70 -7.16 1.88 -8.68
CA LYS A 70 -6.95 1.56 -7.26
C LYS A 70 -5.48 1.41 -6.91
N ALA A 71 -4.70 0.76 -7.77
CA ALA A 71 -3.26 0.64 -7.62
C ALA A 71 -2.57 2.01 -7.72
N ALA A 72 -3.03 2.90 -8.61
CA ALA A 72 -2.54 4.27 -8.68
C ALA A 72 -2.88 5.07 -7.42
N SER A 73 -4.11 4.94 -6.88
CA SER A 73 -4.53 5.58 -5.64
C SER A 73 -3.68 5.14 -4.44
N LEU A 74 -3.40 3.84 -4.30
CA LEU A 74 -2.49 3.32 -3.27
C LEU A 74 -1.08 3.91 -3.39
N ARG A 75 -0.54 4.04 -4.61
CA ARG A 75 0.77 4.67 -4.83
C ARG A 75 0.74 6.16 -4.44
N THR A 76 -0.32 6.88 -4.79
CA THR A 76 -0.49 8.27 -4.37
C THR A 76 -0.57 8.40 -2.85
N LEU A 77 -1.35 7.57 -2.17
CA LEU A 77 -1.40 7.52 -0.70
C LEU A 77 -0.02 7.21 -0.10
N THR A 78 0.72 6.27 -0.69
CA THR A 78 2.09 5.94 -0.28
C THR A 78 3.01 7.16 -0.37
N SER A 79 2.93 7.92 -1.47
CA SER A 79 3.71 9.14 -1.64
C SER A 79 3.33 10.22 -0.61
N ILE A 80 2.05 10.32 -0.24
CA ILE A 80 1.59 11.27 0.79
C ILE A 80 2.12 10.87 2.17
N VAL A 81 2.12 9.57 2.50
CA VAL A 81 2.71 9.05 3.75
C VAL A 81 4.20 9.41 3.82
N HIS A 82 4.92 9.28 2.70
CA HIS A 82 6.35 9.62 2.63
C HIS A 82 6.67 11.11 2.86
N LEU A 83 5.71 12.02 2.73
CA LEU A 83 5.94 13.47 2.89
C LEU A 83 6.21 13.89 4.36
N GLU A 84 6.11 12.98 5.33
CA GLU A 84 6.43 13.21 6.75
C GLU A 84 5.66 14.36 7.44
N ARG A 85 4.48 14.71 6.93
CA ARG A 85 3.60 15.69 7.60
C ARG A 85 2.63 14.97 8.53
N THR A 86 2.92 15.03 9.83
CA THR A 86 2.17 14.38 10.93
C THR A 86 0.63 14.43 10.82
N PRO A 87 -0.05 15.54 10.46
CA PRO A 87 -1.52 15.54 10.37
C PRO A 87 -2.08 14.75 9.17
N LYS A 88 -1.29 14.53 8.11
CA LYS A 88 -1.73 13.75 6.95
C LYS A 88 -1.64 12.25 7.23
N LEU A 89 -0.64 11.82 8.02
CA LEU A 89 -0.51 10.42 8.44
C LEU A 89 -1.71 9.98 9.30
N SER A 90 -2.10 10.78 10.30
CA SER A 90 -3.26 10.46 11.15
C SER A 90 -4.55 10.37 10.33
N SER A 91 -4.77 11.33 9.42
CA SER A 91 -5.92 11.30 8.49
C SER A 91 -5.93 10.04 7.62
N ILE A 92 -4.77 9.58 7.14
CA ILE A 92 -4.69 8.32 6.38
C ILE A 92 -5.06 7.12 7.25
N ILE A 93 -4.55 7.03 8.48
CA ILE A 93 -4.86 5.95 9.42
C ILE A 93 -6.38 5.90 9.70
N ASP A 94 -6.99 7.05 9.94
CA ASP A 94 -8.42 7.18 10.24
C ASP A 94 -9.27 6.81 9.03
N CYS A 95 -9.01 7.39 7.86
CA CYS A 95 -9.81 7.13 6.65
C CYS A 95 -9.70 5.68 6.18
N THR A 96 -8.52 5.06 6.32
CA THR A 96 -8.33 3.64 5.96
C THR A 96 -8.84 2.67 7.02
N GLY A 97 -9.15 3.15 8.22
CA GLY A 97 -9.49 2.32 9.38
C GLY A 97 -8.34 1.43 9.85
N SER A 98 -7.09 1.84 9.62
CA SER A 98 -5.91 0.99 9.86
C SER A 98 -5.75 0.58 11.32
N ALA A 99 -6.25 1.36 12.28
CA ALA A 99 -6.16 1.05 13.70
C ALA A 99 -7.22 0.04 14.21
N SER A 100 -8.14 -0.41 13.35
CA SER A 100 -9.23 -1.32 13.73
C SER A 100 -9.12 -2.66 12.99
N TYR A 101 -9.31 -3.77 13.70
CA TYR A 101 -9.29 -5.10 13.08
C TYR A 101 -10.29 -5.23 11.92
N HIS A 102 -11.48 -4.64 12.05
CA HIS A 102 -12.52 -4.64 11.01
C HIS A 102 -12.45 -3.43 10.08
N GLY A 103 -11.39 -2.64 10.17
CA GLY A 103 -11.15 -1.52 9.28
C GLY A 103 -11.00 -1.96 7.82
N PHE A 104 -11.27 -1.02 6.92
CA PHE A 104 -11.24 -1.28 5.49
C PHE A 104 -9.88 -1.82 5.01
N LEU A 105 -8.78 -1.15 5.35
CA LEU A 105 -7.45 -1.58 4.91
C LEU A 105 -7.06 -2.96 5.45
N PRO A 106 -7.18 -3.25 6.76
CA PRO A 106 -6.94 -4.58 7.31
C PRO A 106 -7.73 -5.71 6.62
N VAL A 107 -9.01 -5.47 6.33
CA VAL A 107 -9.86 -6.43 5.60
C VAL A 107 -9.37 -6.63 4.17
N LEU A 108 -9.05 -5.53 3.46
CA LEU A 108 -8.53 -5.57 2.10
C LEU A 108 -7.21 -6.37 2.00
N VAL A 109 -6.29 -6.15 2.95
CA VAL A 109 -4.99 -6.85 3.00
C VAL A 109 -5.20 -8.35 3.25
N ARG A 110 -6.02 -8.72 4.24
CA ARG A 110 -6.30 -10.15 4.50
C ARG A 110 -6.98 -10.84 3.32
N ASN A 111 -7.93 -10.18 2.65
CA ASN A 111 -8.55 -10.73 1.43
C ASN A 111 -7.54 -10.90 0.29
N CYS A 112 -6.63 -9.94 0.13
CA CYS A 112 -5.56 -10.00 -0.85
C CYS A 112 -4.62 -11.19 -0.57
N ILE A 113 -4.22 -11.38 0.68
CA ILE A 113 -3.36 -12.50 1.11
C ILE A 113 -4.10 -13.84 0.96
N GLN A 114 -5.37 -13.91 1.36
CA GLN A 114 -6.17 -15.13 1.21
C GLN A 114 -6.28 -15.53 -0.26
N ALA A 115 -6.49 -14.58 -1.17
CA ALA A 115 -6.54 -14.84 -2.61
C ALA A 115 -5.19 -15.22 -3.23
N MET A 116 -4.07 -15.01 -2.53
CA MET A 116 -2.75 -15.52 -2.95
C MET A 116 -2.52 -16.96 -2.48
N ILE A 117 -3.03 -17.32 -1.31
CA ILE A 117 -2.78 -18.63 -0.67
C ILE A 117 -3.81 -19.67 -1.13
N ASP A 118 -5.06 -19.25 -1.34
CA ASP A 118 -6.16 -20.14 -1.69
C ASP A 118 -6.30 -20.26 -3.22
N PRO A 119 -6.04 -21.44 -3.82
CA PRO A 119 -6.15 -21.64 -5.26
C PRO A 119 -7.59 -21.57 -5.78
N SER A 120 -8.60 -21.59 -4.91
CA SER A 120 -10.01 -21.45 -5.30
C SER A 120 -10.44 -19.99 -5.53
N MET A 121 -9.63 -19.03 -5.09
CA MET A 121 -9.92 -17.61 -5.17
C MET A 121 -9.23 -16.98 -6.38
N GLU A 122 -9.88 -16.00 -7.01
CA GLU A 122 -9.26 -15.22 -8.09
C GLU A 122 -8.20 -14.28 -7.50
N PRO A 123 -6.92 -14.36 -7.92
CA PRO A 123 -5.87 -13.54 -7.36
C PRO A 123 -6.01 -12.08 -7.77
N TYR A 124 -5.57 -11.18 -6.88
CA TYR A 124 -5.48 -9.77 -7.20
C TYR A 124 -4.41 -9.50 -8.26
N PRO A 125 -4.58 -8.50 -9.14
CA PRO A 125 -3.53 -8.11 -10.09
C PRO A 125 -2.22 -7.76 -9.37
N HIS A 126 -1.11 -8.27 -9.89
CA HIS A 126 0.22 -8.12 -9.30
C HIS A 126 0.58 -6.66 -8.99
N GLN A 127 0.19 -5.71 -9.86
CA GLN A 127 0.45 -4.29 -9.65
C GLN A 127 -0.28 -3.71 -8.44
N PHE A 128 -1.50 -4.17 -8.18
CA PHE A 128 -2.31 -3.74 -7.06
C PHE A 128 -1.75 -4.30 -5.75
N ALA A 129 -1.49 -5.62 -5.71
CA ALA A 129 -0.88 -6.26 -4.55
C ALA A 129 0.47 -5.60 -4.20
N THR A 130 1.34 -5.38 -5.19
CA THR A 130 2.62 -4.70 -4.98
C THR A 130 2.46 -3.28 -4.40
N ALA A 131 1.47 -2.51 -4.89
CA ALA A 131 1.18 -1.19 -4.36
C ALA A 131 0.67 -1.26 -2.90
N LEU A 132 -0.17 -2.26 -2.59
CA LEU A 132 -0.70 -2.47 -1.24
C LEU A 132 0.40 -2.80 -0.22
N PHE A 133 1.28 -3.76 -0.53
CA PHE A 133 2.41 -4.08 0.36
C PHE A 133 3.40 -2.92 0.49
N SER A 134 3.61 -2.14 -0.58
CA SER A 134 4.44 -0.94 -0.52
C SER A 134 3.83 0.14 0.38
N PHE A 135 2.50 0.28 0.35
CA PHE A 135 1.78 1.19 1.23
C PHE A 135 1.91 0.78 2.70
N LEU A 136 1.73 -0.52 3.00
CA LEU A 136 1.95 -1.05 4.36
C LEU A 136 3.37 -0.81 4.88
N TYR A 137 4.38 -0.98 4.03
CA TYR A 137 5.77 -0.70 4.39
C TYR A 137 5.99 0.77 4.79
N HIS A 138 5.47 1.72 3.99
CA HIS A 138 5.62 3.13 4.32
C HIS A 138 4.82 3.51 5.56
N LEU A 139 3.65 2.90 5.77
CA LEU A 139 2.87 3.12 6.98
C LEU A 139 3.61 2.60 8.23
N ALA A 140 4.17 1.40 8.16
CA ALA A 140 4.95 0.78 9.24
C ALA A 140 6.30 1.47 9.50
N SER A 141 6.78 2.30 8.57
CA SER A 141 8.04 3.05 8.74
C SER A 141 7.91 4.20 9.76
N TYR A 142 6.69 4.55 10.16
CA TYR A 142 6.39 5.58 11.16
C TYR A 142 5.71 4.95 12.37
N ASP A 143 6.08 5.38 13.58
CA ASP A 143 5.61 4.78 14.84
C ASP A 143 4.06 4.69 14.91
N ALA A 144 3.35 5.79 14.66
CA ALA A 144 1.88 5.81 14.69
C ALA A 144 1.23 4.85 13.68
N GLY A 145 1.86 4.68 12.51
CA GLY A 145 1.38 3.74 11.50
C GLY A 145 1.70 2.29 11.87
N GLY A 146 2.88 2.03 12.44
CA GLY A 146 3.27 0.74 12.96
C GLY A 146 2.37 0.28 14.11
N GLU A 147 2.09 1.14 15.09
CA GLU A 147 1.16 0.88 16.18
C GLU A 147 -0.25 0.51 15.67
N ALA A 148 -0.77 1.25 14.68
CA ALA A 148 -2.04 0.95 14.05
C ALA A 148 -2.04 -0.43 13.35
N LEU A 149 -0.94 -0.79 12.69
CA LEU A 149 -0.81 -2.10 12.03
C LEU A 149 -0.73 -3.26 13.03
N VAL A 150 -0.12 -3.05 14.20
CA VAL A 150 -0.15 -4.02 15.30
C VAL A 150 -1.58 -4.17 15.82
N SER A 151 -2.28 -3.07 16.09
CA SER A 151 -3.61 -3.09 16.72
C SER A 151 -4.68 -3.77 15.87
N CYS A 152 -4.55 -3.74 14.54
CA CYS A 152 -5.47 -4.44 13.63
C CYS A 152 -5.02 -5.85 13.23
N GLY A 153 -3.93 -6.37 13.81
CA GLY A 153 -3.45 -7.74 13.60
C GLY A 153 -2.76 -8.00 12.26
N MET A 154 -2.11 -6.99 11.66
CA MET A 154 -1.40 -7.17 10.38
C MET A 154 -0.15 -8.04 10.50
N MET A 155 0.47 -8.10 11.68
CA MET A 155 1.59 -9.01 11.94
C MET A 155 1.22 -10.47 11.60
N GLU A 156 0.10 -10.97 12.12
CA GLU A 156 -0.38 -12.33 11.85
C GLU A 156 -0.64 -12.56 10.36
N ALA A 157 -1.30 -11.61 9.70
CA ALA A 157 -1.64 -11.72 8.28
C ALA A 157 -0.38 -11.78 7.41
N LEU A 158 0.63 -10.95 7.69
CA LEU A 158 1.87 -10.91 6.94
C LEU A 158 2.72 -12.18 7.17
N LEU A 159 2.76 -12.70 8.41
CA LEU A 159 3.45 -13.96 8.71
C LEU A 159 2.88 -15.14 7.91
N LYS A 160 1.57 -15.16 7.62
CA LYS A 160 0.96 -16.16 6.73
C LYS A 160 1.55 -16.10 5.32
N VAL A 161 1.77 -14.91 4.76
CA VAL A 161 2.39 -14.75 3.43
C VAL A 161 3.72 -15.47 3.38
N ILE A 162 4.55 -15.29 4.40
CA ILE A 162 5.89 -15.88 4.40
C ILE A 162 5.82 -17.40 4.61
N LYS A 163 4.93 -17.87 5.49
CA LYS A 163 4.77 -19.30 5.75
C LYS A 163 4.28 -20.07 4.53
N PHE A 164 3.33 -19.51 3.78
CA PHE A 164 2.65 -20.23 2.70
C PHE A 164 3.26 -19.99 1.32
N LEU A 165 3.91 -18.85 1.09
CA LEU A 165 4.51 -18.52 -0.23
C LEU A 165 6.04 -18.64 -0.23
N GLY A 166 6.67 -19.05 0.88
CA GLY A 166 8.12 -19.09 1.04
C GLY A 166 8.85 -20.03 0.06
N ASP A 167 8.17 -21.09 -0.39
CA ASP A 167 8.75 -22.10 -1.27
C ASP A 167 8.40 -21.87 -2.76
N GLU A 168 7.56 -20.88 -3.07
CA GLU A 168 7.12 -20.58 -4.44
C GLU A 168 7.99 -19.50 -5.08
N GLN A 169 8.80 -19.89 -6.07
CA GLN A 169 9.76 -19.01 -6.73
C GLN A 169 9.11 -17.79 -7.41
N ASP A 170 7.87 -17.94 -7.89
CA ASP A 170 7.10 -16.87 -8.53
C ASP A 170 6.55 -15.82 -7.54
N GLN A 171 6.54 -16.12 -6.23
CA GLN A 171 5.95 -15.26 -5.18
C GLN A 171 6.99 -14.60 -4.27
N ILE A 172 8.29 -14.79 -4.53
CA ILE A 172 9.41 -14.23 -3.73
C ILE A 172 9.28 -12.71 -3.53
N THR A 173 8.74 -11.98 -4.51
CA THR A 173 8.52 -10.53 -4.42
C THR A 173 7.57 -10.16 -3.28
N PHE A 174 6.53 -10.94 -3.03
CA PHE A 174 5.58 -10.67 -1.95
C PHE A 174 6.12 -11.10 -0.59
N VAL A 175 6.82 -12.24 -0.54
CA VAL A 175 7.50 -12.71 0.66
C VAL A 175 8.49 -11.65 1.15
N THR A 176 9.41 -11.20 0.29
CA THR A 176 10.42 -10.18 0.63
C THR A 176 9.79 -8.87 1.10
N ARG A 177 8.68 -8.43 0.49
CA ARG A 177 7.95 -7.23 0.95
C ARG A 177 7.29 -7.45 2.30
N ALA A 178 6.64 -8.60 2.52
CA ALA A 178 6.03 -8.95 3.80
C ALA A 178 7.07 -8.99 4.93
N VAL A 179 8.24 -9.59 4.67
CA VAL A 179 9.37 -9.61 5.62
C VAL A 179 9.74 -8.19 6.05
N ARG A 180 9.88 -7.27 5.10
CA ARG A 180 10.27 -5.88 5.42
C ARG A 180 9.26 -5.18 6.33
N VAL A 181 7.97 -5.41 6.10
CA VAL A 181 6.92 -4.85 6.97
C VAL A 181 6.97 -5.49 8.37
N VAL A 182 7.15 -6.81 8.44
CA VAL A 182 7.29 -7.54 9.71
C VAL A 182 8.51 -7.09 10.50
N ASP A 183 9.66 -6.86 9.86
CA ASP A 183 10.87 -6.36 10.55
C ASP A 183 10.65 -4.97 11.13
N LEU A 184 10.00 -4.06 10.38
CA LEU A 184 9.63 -2.73 10.90
C LEU A 184 8.71 -2.83 12.11
N ILE A 185 7.66 -3.65 12.04
CA ILE A 185 6.72 -3.82 13.16
C ILE A 185 7.42 -4.49 14.36
N THR A 186 8.28 -5.47 14.13
CA THR A 186 9.01 -6.17 15.20
C THR A 186 9.98 -5.24 15.94
N ASN A 187 10.57 -4.26 15.26
CA ASN A 187 11.38 -3.23 15.91
C ASN A 187 10.56 -2.33 16.85
N LEU A 188 9.25 -2.19 16.62
CA LEU A 188 8.31 -1.44 17.46
C LEU A 188 7.73 -2.31 18.59
N ASP A 189 7.28 -3.53 18.26
CA ASP A 189 6.63 -4.45 19.19
C ASP A 189 7.11 -5.91 18.98
N MET A 190 8.18 -6.26 19.68
CA MET A 190 8.74 -7.61 19.71
C MET A 190 7.78 -8.64 20.36
N ALA A 191 6.91 -8.21 21.28
CA ALA A 191 5.99 -9.11 21.97
C ALA A 191 4.89 -9.58 21.00
N ALA A 192 4.40 -8.70 20.12
CA ALA A 192 3.48 -9.06 19.05
C ALA A 192 4.10 -10.09 18.08
N PHE A 193 5.39 -10.00 17.76
CA PHE A 193 6.04 -11.00 16.92
C PHE A 193 6.10 -12.39 17.59
N GLN A 194 6.50 -12.44 18.86
CA GLN A 194 6.62 -13.69 19.62
C GLN A 194 5.27 -14.38 19.84
N SER A 195 4.22 -13.62 20.13
CA SER A 195 2.87 -14.16 20.36
C SER A 195 2.28 -14.84 19.13
N HIS A 196 2.71 -14.46 17.93
CA HIS A 196 2.28 -15.06 16.66
C HIS A 196 3.26 -16.13 16.13
N GLY A 197 4.13 -16.66 17.00
CA GLY A 197 5.04 -17.78 16.68
C GLY A 197 6.36 -17.37 16.05
N GLY A 198 6.70 -16.07 16.03
CA GLY A 198 8.00 -15.58 15.60
C GLY A 198 9.09 -15.88 16.62
N SER A 199 10.15 -16.60 16.23
CA SER A 199 11.31 -16.84 17.10
C SER A 199 12.39 -15.77 16.89
N PRO A 200 13.05 -15.23 17.92
CA PRO A 200 14.10 -14.24 17.75
C PRO A 200 15.28 -14.70 16.87
N SER A 201 15.52 -16.02 16.77
CA SER A 201 16.51 -16.60 15.83
C SER A 201 16.10 -16.46 14.37
N SER A 202 14.79 -16.44 14.10
CA SER A 202 14.26 -16.24 12.75
C SER A 202 14.48 -14.80 12.29
N SER A 203 14.23 -13.77 13.13
CA SER A 203 14.52 -12.37 12.78
C SER A 203 15.94 -12.15 12.23
N THR A 204 16.96 -12.77 12.84
CA THR A 204 18.36 -12.69 12.38
C THR A 204 18.61 -13.40 11.05
N ALA A 205 18.00 -14.58 10.84
CA ALA A 205 18.11 -15.32 9.58
C ALA A 205 17.41 -14.57 8.42
N TRP A 206 16.35 -13.82 8.73
CA TRP A 206 15.57 -13.10 7.73
C TRP A 206 16.28 -11.80 7.31
N ARG A 207 17.03 -11.18 8.23
CA ARG A 207 18.00 -10.13 7.88
C ARG A 207 19.09 -10.62 6.93
N CYS A 208 19.54 -11.87 7.06
CA CYS A 208 20.47 -12.46 6.08
C CYS A 208 19.82 -12.66 4.70
N LEU A 209 18.57 -13.13 4.64
CA LEU A 209 17.80 -13.23 3.39
C LEU A 209 17.55 -11.87 2.71
N LEU A 210 17.30 -10.82 3.49
CA LEU A 210 17.10 -9.46 2.97
C LEU A 210 18.37 -8.81 2.41
N VAL A 211 19.53 -9.12 2.99
CA VAL A 211 20.83 -8.53 2.57
C VAL A 211 21.41 -9.24 1.35
N LEU A 212 21.12 -10.53 1.15
CA LEU A 212 21.83 -11.33 0.16
C LEU A 212 21.21 -11.36 -1.25
N GLY A 213 19.93 -11.02 -1.45
CA GLY A 213 19.35 -10.98 -2.81
C GLY A 213 19.69 -12.20 -3.67
N CYS A 214 19.88 -13.38 -3.05
CA CYS A 214 20.29 -14.57 -3.78
C CYS A 214 19.05 -15.24 -4.39
N PRO A 215 19.06 -15.55 -5.70
CA PRO A 215 18.23 -16.63 -6.21
C PRO A 215 18.76 -17.98 -5.65
N PRO A 216 17.97 -19.07 -5.74
CA PRO A 216 18.39 -20.38 -5.24
C PRO A 216 19.73 -20.86 -5.82
#